data_AF-A0A9D6RHN6-F1
#
_entry.id   AF-A0A9D6RHN6-F1
#
_cell.length_a   1.000
_cell.length_b   1.000
_cell.length_c   1.000
_cell.angle_alpha   90.00
_cell.angle_beta   90.00
_cell.angle_gamma   90.00
#
_symmetry.space_group_name_H-M   'P 1'
#
loop_
_entity.id
_entity.type
_entity.pdbx_description
1 polymer ?
#
loop_
_entity_poly.entity_id
_entity_poly.type
_entity_poly.pdbx_seq_one_letter_code
_entity_poly.pdbx_strand_id
1 'polypeptide(L)'
;MVIQRGETSWQALEMAPSFGFREGLASSPGPVGVPGRVEMVAERALPSLVVPNFDVAPVFDPVPMPGPAPMSLEEAVKILQKHFFLVDVAGGIGSRDGIFGKADLWAIVNSPDAPAELRRAAQLLLSNPAFFNTLDVAQEGQNADGLISRTDLETYLREAGGVKKPDKPSDTDVLEDVIALHEALEHHGVHDKVINRILANRSNAQIKAIKAKYEELYGVSLEQSVRAHTGGDYEDLLLEILKARRDESGRVDKDQAYEDAAAIHGAVFTGNFLNPTDEATLNRIFSQRSKEQIEETKKAYRRLYGRDMVADVKDDTSGKYQRLLMALIGG
;
A
#
# COMPACT_ATOMS: atom_id res chain seq x y z
N MET A 1 -1.60 -70.49 11.64
CA MET A 1 -1.23 -69.91 10.32
C MET A 1 -0.84 -68.46 10.59
N VAL A 2 0.40 -68.08 10.93
CA VAL A 2 1.72 -68.28 10.28
C VAL A 2 1.79 -67.53 8.92
N ILE A 3 2.66 -66.50 8.90
CA ILE A 3 3.48 -65.99 7.76
C ILE A 3 2.78 -65.04 6.75
N GLN A 4 3.34 -63.92 6.26
CA GLN A 4 4.67 -63.28 6.37
C GLN A 4 4.64 -61.81 5.89
N ARG A 5 5.67 -61.05 6.32
CA ARG A 5 6.17 -59.80 5.71
C ARG A 5 6.72 -60.03 4.30
N GLY A 6 6.78 -58.98 3.49
CA GLY A 6 7.61 -58.91 2.28
C GLY A 6 8.13 -57.50 2.01
N GLU A 7 9.41 -57.27 2.30
CA GLU A 7 10.23 -56.16 1.80
C GLU A 7 10.93 -56.55 0.48
N THR A 8 11.57 -55.54 -0.14
CA THR A 8 12.67 -55.55 -1.14
C THR A 8 12.26 -55.64 -2.62
N SER A 9 12.95 -55.04 -3.60
CA SER A 9 13.96 -53.97 -3.74
C SER A 9 14.31 -53.86 -5.25
N TRP A 10 14.87 -52.71 -5.67
CA TRP A 10 15.68 -52.44 -6.89
C TRP A 10 15.08 -52.61 -8.30
N GLN A 11 15.18 -51.54 -9.10
CA GLN A 11 15.95 -51.56 -10.36
C GLN A 11 16.27 -50.15 -10.85
N ALA A 12 17.57 -49.88 -10.98
CA ALA A 12 18.17 -48.82 -11.77
C ALA A 12 18.42 -49.32 -13.21
N LEU A 13 18.27 -48.45 -14.21
CA LEU A 13 18.77 -48.56 -15.59
C LEU A 13 18.78 -47.13 -16.14
N GLU A 14 19.89 -46.38 -16.09
CA GLU A 14 21.05 -46.40 -17.00
C GLU A 14 20.72 -46.19 -18.49
N MET A 15 21.29 -45.10 -19.03
CA MET A 15 21.99 -44.95 -20.33
C MET A 15 21.44 -43.87 -21.29
N ALA A 16 22.24 -42.79 -21.38
CA ALA A 16 22.43 -41.94 -22.57
C ALA A 16 23.06 -42.79 -23.73
N PRO A 17 23.28 -42.30 -24.98
CA PRO A 17 24.32 -41.28 -25.21
C PRO A 17 24.28 -40.42 -26.52
N SER A 18 24.97 -39.26 -26.47
CA SER A 18 26.00 -38.74 -27.41
C SER A 18 25.76 -38.39 -28.90
N PHE A 19 26.64 -37.46 -29.34
CA PHE A 19 27.08 -37.04 -30.70
C PHE A 19 26.36 -35.84 -31.34
N GLY A 20 27.02 -34.84 -31.94
CA GLY A 20 28.45 -34.66 -32.23
C GLY A 20 28.70 -33.36 -33.02
N PHE A 21 29.95 -32.89 -32.93
CA PHE A 21 30.61 -31.78 -33.63
C PHE A 21 30.43 -31.74 -35.16
N ARG A 22 30.50 -30.53 -35.77
CA ARG A 22 31.47 -30.22 -36.86
C ARG A 22 31.56 -28.73 -37.26
N GLU A 23 32.77 -28.38 -37.69
CA GLU A 23 33.36 -27.09 -38.10
C GLU A 23 32.92 -26.56 -39.47
N GLY A 24 33.24 -25.29 -39.76
CA GLY A 24 33.30 -24.73 -41.12
C GLY A 24 33.96 -23.34 -41.20
N LEU A 25 35.15 -23.28 -41.78
CA LEU A 25 36.06 -22.14 -42.03
C LEU A 25 35.75 -21.39 -43.35
N ALA A 26 36.07 -20.09 -43.42
CA ALA A 26 36.65 -19.36 -44.58
C ALA A 26 36.90 -17.88 -44.17
N SER A 27 38.13 -17.34 -44.06
CA SER A 27 39.17 -17.00 -45.06
C SER A 27 38.94 -15.68 -45.83
N SER A 28 39.88 -14.75 -45.62
CA SER A 28 40.13 -13.38 -46.16
C SER A 28 40.78 -13.41 -47.58
N PRO A 29 41.49 -12.39 -48.17
CA PRO A 29 41.38 -10.90 -48.27
C PRO A 29 41.63 -10.28 -49.71
N GLY A 30 41.40 -8.96 -49.89
CA GLY A 30 42.20 -7.98 -50.69
C GLY A 30 41.85 -7.69 -52.19
N PRO A 31 42.55 -6.77 -52.91
CA PRO A 31 43.15 -5.48 -52.49
C PRO A 31 43.26 -4.33 -53.58
N VAL A 32 43.86 -3.18 -53.16
CA VAL A 32 44.70 -2.15 -53.87
C VAL A 32 44.11 -0.99 -54.71
N GLY A 33 44.56 0.25 -54.37
CA GLY A 33 44.76 1.37 -55.31
C GLY A 33 45.18 2.71 -54.64
N VAL A 34 46.45 3.11 -54.76
CA VAL A 34 47.06 4.41 -54.33
C VAL A 34 47.69 5.09 -55.58
N PRO A 35 48.39 6.25 -55.53
CA PRO A 35 48.18 7.61 -54.95
C PRO A 35 48.21 8.73 -56.05
N GLY A 36 47.97 10.00 -55.70
CA GLY A 36 48.43 11.10 -56.58
C GLY A 36 48.04 12.55 -56.24
N ARG A 37 49.04 13.32 -55.82
CA ARG A 37 49.33 14.74 -56.12
C ARG A 37 48.60 15.87 -55.38
N VAL A 38 49.40 16.53 -54.53
CA VAL A 38 49.26 17.90 -54.01
C VAL A 38 49.46 18.92 -55.15
N GLU A 39 48.52 19.86 -55.30
CA GLU A 39 48.75 21.14 -56.00
C GLU A 39 48.21 22.30 -55.15
N MET A 40 49.12 23.21 -54.79
CA MET A 40 48.82 24.51 -54.21
C MET A 40 48.24 25.42 -55.29
N VAL A 41 47.11 26.09 -55.01
CA VAL A 41 46.64 27.20 -55.84
C VAL A 41 46.20 28.38 -54.98
N ALA A 42 47.09 29.38 -55.01
CA ALA A 42 46.87 30.83 -55.01
C ALA A 42 45.60 31.42 -54.36
N GLU A 43 45.87 32.08 -53.25
CA GLU A 43 45.10 33.17 -52.63
C GLU A 43 44.75 34.25 -53.68
N ARG A 44 43.45 34.43 -53.94
CA ARG A 44 42.92 35.56 -54.71
C ARG A 44 41.80 36.22 -53.93
N ALA A 45 42.04 37.46 -53.54
CA ALA A 45 41.16 38.34 -52.80
C ALA A 45 39.79 38.50 -53.49
N LEU A 46 38.72 38.32 -52.71
CA LEU A 46 37.36 38.72 -53.08
C LEU A 46 37.12 40.17 -52.65
N PRO A 47 36.34 40.96 -53.42
CA PRO A 47 36.08 42.36 -53.13
C PRO A 47 35.19 42.51 -51.89
N SER A 48 35.47 43.56 -51.12
CA SER A 48 34.77 43.97 -49.91
C SER A 48 33.26 44.16 -50.15
N LEU A 49 32.46 43.21 -49.66
CA LEU A 49 31.02 43.40 -49.50
C LEU A 49 30.78 44.20 -48.21
N VAL A 50 30.20 45.39 -48.37
CA VAL A 50 29.61 46.14 -47.28
C VAL A 50 28.42 45.34 -46.77
N VAL A 51 28.59 44.70 -45.60
CA VAL A 51 27.46 44.11 -44.87
C VAL A 51 26.67 45.25 -44.23
N PRO A 52 25.35 45.34 -44.44
CA PRO A 52 24.52 46.24 -43.67
C PRO A 52 24.58 45.82 -42.20
N ASN A 53 24.68 46.81 -41.33
CA ASN A 53 24.69 46.63 -39.89
C ASN A 53 23.34 46.01 -39.49
N PHE A 54 23.32 44.70 -39.24
CA PHE A 54 22.15 44.06 -38.65
C PHE A 54 22.17 44.41 -37.16
N ASP A 55 21.16 45.19 -36.77
CA ASP A 55 20.85 45.52 -35.40
C ASP A 55 20.97 44.30 -34.49
N VAL A 56 21.60 44.54 -33.34
CA VAL A 56 21.71 43.60 -32.23
C VAL A 56 20.34 42.97 -32.00
N ALA A 57 20.24 41.65 -32.18
CA ALA A 57 19.02 40.91 -31.87
C ALA A 57 18.59 41.30 -30.44
N PRO A 58 17.31 41.61 -30.20
CA PRO A 58 16.87 41.98 -28.87
C PRO A 58 17.22 40.83 -27.92
N VAL A 59 18.06 41.14 -26.93
CA VAL A 59 18.23 40.30 -25.76
C VAL A 59 16.87 40.29 -25.09
N PHE A 60 16.08 39.24 -25.33
CA PHE A 60 14.91 38.98 -24.53
C PHE A 60 15.41 38.69 -23.13
N ASP A 61 15.19 39.62 -22.20
CA ASP A 61 15.24 39.29 -20.78
C ASP A 61 14.41 38.02 -20.60
N PRO A 62 14.93 37.00 -19.89
CA PRO A 62 14.17 35.78 -19.68
C PRO A 62 12.83 36.18 -19.08
N VAL A 63 11.75 35.90 -19.81
CA VAL A 63 10.39 36.08 -19.29
C VAL A 63 10.37 35.34 -17.95
N PRO A 64 10.13 36.02 -16.81
CA PRO A 64 10.04 35.32 -15.55
C PRO A 64 8.88 34.35 -15.70
N MET A 65 9.21 33.06 -15.77
CA MET A 65 8.22 32.00 -15.74
C MET A 65 7.31 32.31 -14.55
N PRO A 66 5.97 32.27 -14.72
CA PRO A 66 5.10 32.36 -13.55
C PRO A 66 5.59 31.29 -12.59
N GLY A 67 6.08 31.74 -11.43
CA GLY A 67 6.41 30.83 -10.36
C GLY A 67 5.22 29.88 -10.17
N PRO A 68 5.45 28.60 -9.91
CA PRO A 68 4.35 27.69 -9.64
C PRO A 68 3.45 28.29 -8.56
N ALA A 69 2.15 28.12 -8.75
CA ALA A 69 1.12 28.77 -7.95
C ALA A 69 1.47 28.74 -6.44
N PRO A 70 1.18 29.83 -5.70
CA PRO A 70 1.48 29.86 -4.26
C PRO A 70 0.80 28.68 -3.58
N MET A 71 1.61 27.77 -3.05
CA MET A 71 1.15 26.57 -2.33
C MET A 71 0.51 26.99 -1.01
N SER A 72 -0.71 26.54 -0.77
CA SER A 72 -1.39 26.75 0.51
C SER A 72 -0.82 25.86 1.62
N LEU A 73 -1.05 26.24 2.88
CA LEU A 73 -0.64 25.43 4.04
C LEU A 73 -1.30 24.03 4.03
N GLU A 74 -2.55 23.95 3.58
CA GLU A 74 -3.28 22.68 3.46
C GLU A 74 -2.67 21.79 2.35
N GLU A 75 -2.31 22.36 1.21
CA GLU A 75 -1.64 21.63 0.13
C GLU A 75 -0.25 21.15 0.57
N ALA A 76 0.49 21.96 1.32
CA ALA A 76 1.78 21.53 1.87
C ALA A 76 1.62 20.33 2.81
N VAL A 77 0.61 20.33 3.68
CA VAL A 77 0.32 19.18 4.55
C VAL A 77 -0.06 17.94 3.74
N LYS A 78 -0.90 18.07 2.69
CA LYS A 78 -1.24 16.96 1.79
C LYS A 78 -0.01 16.39 1.09
N ILE A 79 0.91 17.24 0.62
CA ILE A 79 2.16 16.82 -0.03
C ILE A 79 3.09 16.11 0.94
N LEU A 80 3.22 16.62 2.18
CA LEU A 80 4.01 15.96 3.23
C LEU A 80 3.41 14.62 3.65
N GLN A 81 2.09 14.52 3.76
CA GLN A 81 1.40 13.27 4.04
C GLN A 81 1.63 12.24 2.91
N LYS A 82 1.49 12.68 1.66
CA LYS A 82 1.71 11.83 0.47
C LYS A 82 3.15 11.29 0.39
N HIS A 83 4.12 12.08 0.83
CA HIS A 83 5.53 11.72 0.79
C HIS A 83 6.10 11.40 2.18
N PHE A 84 5.26 11.04 3.15
CA PHE A 84 5.64 10.92 4.56
C PHE A 84 6.85 10.01 4.74
N PHE A 85 6.87 8.87 4.06
CA PHE A 85 8.00 7.93 4.09
C PHE A 85 9.34 8.56 3.66
N LEU A 86 9.33 9.42 2.64
CA LEU A 86 10.54 10.11 2.19
C LEU A 86 10.99 11.17 3.19
N VAL A 87 10.03 11.83 3.86
CA VAL A 87 10.32 12.84 4.86
C VAL A 87 10.90 12.19 6.12
N ASP A 88 10.25 11.16 6.66
CA ASP A 88 10.64 10.38 7.86
C ASP A 88 12.11 9.91 7.84
N VAL A 89 12.67 9.60 6.67
CA VAL A 89 14.03 9.06 6.52
C VAL A 89 15.07 10.10 6.07
N ALA A 90 14.67 11.34 5.76
CA ALA A 90 15.54 12.30 5.09
C ALA A 90 16.66 12.86 5.99
N GLY A 91 16.41 13.03 7.29
CA GLY A 91 17.34 13.70 8.20
C GLY A 91 18.50 12.84 8.69
N GLY A 92 18.56 11.55 8.35
CA GLY A 92 19.69 10.65 8.66
C GLY A 92 19.99 10.43 10.15
N ILE A 93 19.19 11.04 11.04
CA ILE A 93 19.28 10.94 12.51
C ILE A 93 18.08 10.17 13.08
N GLY A 94 16.98 10.04 12.31
CA GLY A 94 15.75 9.35 12.70
C GLY A 94 15.81 7.84 12.45
N SER A 95 15.18 7.09 13.35
CA SER A 95 14.78 5.71 13.06
C SER A 95 13.61 5.75 12.06
N ARG A 96 13.30 4.63 11.40
CA ARG A 96 12.02 4.50 10.66
C ARG A 96 10.89 4.34 11.68
N ASP A 97 10.62 5.40 12.43
CA ASP A 97 9.71 5.43 13.57
C ASP A 97 8.37 6.14 13.26
N GLY A 98 8.22 6.71 12.07
CA GLY A 98 6.95 7.22 11.57
C GLY A 98 6.62 8.62 12.08
N ILE A 99 7.66 9.41 12.35
CA ILE A 99 7.60 10.80 12.81
C ILE A 99 8.71 11.60 12.13
N PHE A 100 8.45 12.87 11.77
CA PHE A 100 9.49 13.71 11.18
C PHE A 100 9.63 15.04 11.90
N GLY A 101 10.87 15.53 12.01
CA GLY A 101 11.19 16.79 12.65
C GLY A 101 11.73 17.85 11.68
N LYS A 102 12.19 18.97 12.23
CA LYS A 102 12.81 20.05 11.45
C LYS A 102 14.08 19.61 10.72
N ALA A 103 14.82 18.65 11.27
CA ALA A 103 16.03 18.10 10.65
C ALA A 103 15.70 17.37 9.34
N ASP A 104 14.62 16.59 9.33
CA ASP A 104 14.14 15.86 8.16
C ASP A 104 13.64 16.80 7.06
N LEU A 105 12.85 17.81 7.44
CA LEU A 105 12.42 18.85 6.51
C LEU A 105 13.60 19.61 5.92
N TRP A 106 14.62 19.92 6.73
CA TRP A 106 15.81 20.61 6.27
C TRP A 106 16.61 19.74 5.29
N ALA A 107 16.69 18.43 5.52
CA ALA A 107 17.34 17.51 4.60
C ALA A 107 16.59 17.39 3.27
N ILE A 108 15.25 17.33 3.30
CA ILE A 108 14.40 17.37 2.09
C ILE A 108 14.67 18.64 1.28
N VAL A 109 14.65 19.82 1.91
CA VAL A 109 14.85 21.11 1.23
C VAL A 109 16.20 21.15 0.49
N ASN A 110 17.24 20.57 1.09
CA ASN A 110 18.59 20.56 0.53
C ASN A 110 18.91 19.34 -0.35
N SER A 111 17.98 18.39 -0.50
CA SER A 111 18.16 17.21 -1.34
C SER A 111 17.86 17.52 -2.81
N PRO A 112 18.83 17.41 -3.74
CA PRO A 112 18.59 17.65 -5.16
C PRO A 112 17.65 16.61 -5.78
N ASP A 113 17.60 15.41 -5.20
CA ASP A 113 16.78 14.27 -5.68
C ASP A 113 15.34 14.31 -5.16
N ALA A 114 15.04 15.20 -4.19
CA ALA A 114 13.70 15.33 -3.64
C ALA A 114 12.74 16.04 -4.64
N PRO A 115 11.48 15.58 -4.77
CA PRO A 115 10.48 16.22 -5.62
C PRO A 115 10.36 17.73 -5.33
N ALA A 116 10.27 18.54 -6.38
CA ALA A 116 10.25 20.01 -6.23
C ALA A 116 9.06 20.50 -5.38
N GLU A 117 7.91 19.82 -5.48
CA GLU A 117 6.72 20.09 -4.66
C GLU A 117 6.94 19.74 -3.19
N LEU A 118 7.60 18.62 -2.92
CA LEU A 118 7.94 18.20 -1.56
C LEU A 118 8.94 19.17 -0.90
N ARG A 119 9.94 19.62 -1.65
CA ARG A 119 10.88 20.65 -1.18
C ARG A 119 10.19 21.95 -0.84
N ARG A 120 9.21 22.37 -1.64
CA ARG A 120 8.41 23.57 -1.34
C ARG A 120 7.53 23.39 -0.12
N ALA A 121 6.87 22.24 0.03
CA ALA A 121 6.06 21.95 1.21
C ALA A 121 6.90 21.94 2.49
N ALA A 122 8.07 21.31 2.46
CA ALA A 122 9.02 21.31 3.57
C ALA A 122 9.54 22.72 3.89
N GLN A 123 9.86 23.51 2.87
CA GLN A 123 10.27 24.90 3.02
C GLN A 123 9.15 25.77 3.62
N LEU A 124 7.89 25.53 3.23
CA LEU A 124 6.73 26.25 3.76
C LEU A 124 6.54 25.98 5.25
N LEU A 125 6.68 24.73 5.70
CA LEU A 125 6.62 24.38 7.12
C LEU A 125 7.79 25.01 7.92
N LEU A 126 9.02 24.94 7.40
CA LEU A 126 10.19 25.54 8.06
C LEU A 126 10.10 27.07 8.18
N SER A 127 9.48 27.71 7.20
CA SER A 127 9.28 29.17 7.17
C SER A 127 8.12 29.63 8.05
N ASN A 128 7.29 28.71 8.57
CA ASN A 128 6.14 29.00 9.43
C ASN A 128 6.20 28.22 10.76
N PRO A 129 7.03 28.65 11.73
CA PRO A 129 7.20 27.93 13.00
C PRO A 129 5.92 27.77 13.81
N ALA A 130 5.02 28.77 13.78
CA ALA A 130 3.72 28.70 14.46
C ALA A 130 2.82 27.61 13.86
N PHE A 131 2.88 27.43 12.54
CA PHE A 131 2.13 26.40 11.83
C PHE A 131 2.70 25.00 12.10
N PHE A 132 4.02 24.85 12.09
CA PHE A 132 4.69 23.61 12.49
C PHE A 132 4.24 23.18 13.90
N ASN A 133 4.22 24.10 14.86
CA ASN A 133 3.76 23.82 16.22
C ASN A 133 2.27 23.47 16.30
N THR A 134 1.45 23.96 15.36
CA THR A 134 0.02 23.61 15.28
C THR A 134 -0.16 22.18 14.78
N LEU A 135 0.67 21.75 13.83
CA LEU A 135 0.69 20.35 13.37
C LEU A 135 1.20 19.43 14.48
N ASP A 136 2.32 19.78 15.13
CA ASP A 136 2.94 19.03 16.24
C ASP A 136 1.99 18.69 17.39
N VAL A 137 0.95 19.52 17.62
CA VAL A 137 -0.03 19.33 18.70
C VAL A 137 -1.42 18.95 18.19
N ALA A 138 -1.56 18.57 16.93
CA ALA A 138 -2.86 18.35 16.31
C ALA A 138 -3.60 17.13 16.90
N GLN A 139 -2.89 16.08 17.33
CA GLN A 139 -3.51 14.93 17.98
C GLN A 139 -3.99 15.23 19.43
N GLU A 140 -5.21 14.79 19.79
CA GLU A 140 -5.74 14.84 21.16
C GLU A 140 -4.84 14.04 22.12
N GLY A 141 -3.94 14.74 22.83
CA GLY A 141 -2.97 14.09 23.74
C GLY A 141 -1.66 14.83 24.03
N GLN A 142 -1.42 16.01 23.42
CA GLN A 142 -0.35 16.97 23.74
C GLN A 142 1.05 16.39 24.01
N ASN A 143 1.81 16.12 22.96
CA ASN A 143 3.27 16.09 23.02
C ASN A 143 3.80 17.19 22.09
N ALA A 144 4.12 18.37 22.63
CA ALA A 144 4.87 19.39 21.89
C ALA A 144 6.36 19.01 21.88
N ASP A 145 6.67 17.85 21.30
CA ASP A 145 8.02 17.27 21.25
C ASP A 145 8.79 17.71 19.98
N GLY A 146 8.14 18.49 19.11
CA GLY A 146 8.73 19.03 17.90
C GLY A 146 8.84 18.01 16.77
N LEU A 147 8.06 16.93 16.83
CA LEU A 147 8.01 15.83 15.88
C LEU A 147 6.58 15.65 15.37
N ILE A 148 6.41 15.74 14.06
CA ILE A 148 5.10 15.60 13.42
C ILE A 148 4.91 14.14 13.03
N SER A 149 3.88 13.51 13.59
CA SER A 149 3.47 12.16 13.22
C SER A 149 2.51 12.15 12.03
N ARG A 150 2.27 10.95 11.47
CA ARG A 150 1.25 10.78 10.43
C ARG A 150 -0.15 11.15 10.95
N THR A 151 -0.42 10.85 12.21
CA THR A 151 -1.71 11.11 12.87
C THR A 151 -1.94 12.61 13.09
N ASP A 152 -0.88 13.38 13.30
CA ASP A 152 -0.96 14.84 13.39
C ASP A 152 -1.39 15.48 12.07
N LEU A 153 -0.78 15.07 10.97
CA LEU A 153 -1.18 15.53 9.63
C LEU A 153 -2.63 15.13 9.30
N GLU A 154 -3.02 13.91 9.62
CA GLU A 154 -4.39 13.41 9.43
C GLU A 154 -5.41 14.19 10.26
N THR A 155 -5.08 14.50 11.52
CA THR A 155 -5.96 15.24 12.42
C THR A 155 -6.13 16.67 11.94
N TYR A 156 -5.04 17.33 11.55
CA TYR A 156 -5.10 18.67 10.97
C TYR A 156 -5.94 18.72 9.70
N LEU A 157 -5.77 17.78 8.76
CA LEU A 157 -6.56 17.75 7.51
C LEU A 157 -8.04 17.47 7.77
N ARG A 158 -8.35 16.66 8.78
CA ARG A 158 -9.73 16.37 9.21
C ARG A 158 -10.41 17.62 9.77
N GLU A 159 -9.71 18.35 10.63
CA GLU A 159 -10.23 19.54 11.31
C GLU A 159 -10.29 20.77 10.40
N ALA A 160 -9.27 20.98 9.57
CA ALA A 160 -9.22 22.08 8.59
C ALA A 160 -10.27 21.94 7.48
N GLY A 161 -10.71 20.71 7.20
CA GLY A 161 -11.60 20.42 6.06
C GLY A 161 -13.10 20.42 6.34
N GLY A 162 -13.57 20.24 7.59
CA GLY A 162 -15.01 20.00 7.83
C GLY A 162 -15.60 18.86 6.97
N VAL A 163 -14.76 17.93 6.51
CA VAL A 163 -15.12 16.91 5.53
C VAL A 163 -15.64 15.69 6.27
N LYS A 164 -16.95 15.42 6.13
CA LYS A 164 -17.46 14.04 6.21
C LYS A 164 -16.63 13.21 5.22
N LYS A 165 -15.96 12.17 5.73
CA LYS A 165 -15.19 11.18 4.96
C LYS A 165 -15.88 10.97 3.60
N PRO A 166 -15.23 11.31 2.47
CA PRO A 166 -15.92 11.29 1.18
C PRO A 166 -16.43 9.89 0.91
N ASP A 167 -17.68 9.78 0.45
CA ASP A 167 -18.33 8.51 0.05
C ASP A 167 -17.58 7.81 -1.12
N LYS A 168 -16.57 8.47 -1.70
CA LYS A 168 -15.75 7.99 -2.81
C LYS A 168 -14.29 7.84 -2.34
N PRO A 169 -13.66 6.66 -2.52
CA PRO A 169 -12.24 6.48 -2.24
C PRO A 169 -11.42 7.51 -3.02
N SER A 170 -10.51 8.25 -2.37
CA SER A 170 -9.52 9.01 -3.12
C SER A 170 -8.53 8.02 -3.77
N ASP A 171 -8.08 8.30 -4.99
CA ASP A 171 -7.16 7.43 -5.72
C ASP A 171 -5.84 7.21 -4.97
N THR A 172 -5.46 8.19 -4.15
CA THR A 172 -4.24 8.17 -3.32
C THR A 172 -4.38 7.22 -2.14
N ASP A 173 -5.52 7.22 -1.45
CA ASP A 173 -5.78 6.29 -0.33
C ASP A 173 -5.79 4.83 -0.81
N VAL A 174 -6.39 4.58 -1.97
CA VAL A 174 -6.44 3.25 -2.58
C VAL A 174 -5.04 2.76 -2.93
N LEU A 175 -4.20 3.63 -3.51
CA LEU A 175 -2.83 3.28 -3.87
C LEU A 175 -1.98 2.92 -2.63
N GLU A 176 -2.09 3.70 -1.56
CA GLU A 176 -1.38 3.42 -0.30
C GLU A 176 -1.80 2.08 0.31
N ASP A 177 -3.10 1.78 0.32
CA ASP A 177 -3.62 0.50 0.81
C ASP A 177 -3.10 -0.67 -0.02
N VAL A 178 -3.05 -0.52 -1.35
CA VAL A 178 -2.58 -1.55 -2.28
C VAL A 178 -1.10 -1.87 -2.04
N ILE A 179 -0.25 -0.83 -1.91
CA ILE A 179 1.17 -1.00 -1.63
C ILE A 179 1.37 -1.67 -0.27
N ALA A 180 0.67 -1.19 0.77
CA ALA A 180 0.78 -1.74 2.11
C ALA A 180 0.27 -3.18 2.20
N LEU A 181 -0.78 -3.55 1.45
CA LEU A 181 -1.27 -4.92 1.36
C LEU A 181 -0.26 -5.83 0.65
N HIS A 182 0.34 -5.37 -0.45
CA HIS A 182 1.33 -6.15 -1.18
C HIS A 182 2.56 -6.45 -0.33
N GLU A 183 3.16 -5.43 0.28
CA GLU A 183 4.28 -5.60 1.20
C GLU A 183 3.93 -6.53 2.36
N ALA A 184 2.71 -6.42 2.90
CA ALA A 184 2.27 -7.25 4.00
C ALA A 184 2.06 -8.73 3.62
N LEU A 185 1.68 -9.01 2.37
CA LEU A 185 1.50 -10.37 1.86
C LEU A 185 2.84 -11.03 1.54
N GLU A 186 3.78 -10.30 0.92
CA GLU A 186 5.12 -10.79 0.56
C GLU A 186 6.00 -11.10 1.78
N HIS A 187 5.78 -10.39 2.90
CA HIS A 187 6.56 -10.55 4.13
C HIS A 187 5.80 -11.40 5.17
N HIS A 188 5.93 -12.73 5.05
CA HIS A 188 5.25 -13.72 5.88
C HIS A 188 5.26 -13.41 7.39
N GLY A 189 4.06 -13.23 7.98
CA GLY A 189 3.81 -13.31 9.42
C GLY A 189 4.07 -12.04 10.25
N VAL A 190 4.79 -11.05 9.73
CA VAL A 190 5.09 -9.81 10.49
C VAL A 190 4.00 -8.75 10.32
N HIS A 191 3.27 -8.79 9.21
CA HIS A 191 2.38 -7.69 8.80
C HIS A 191 0.88 -8.05 8.74
N ASP A 192 0.44 -9.17 9.34
CA ASP A 192 -1.00 -9.52 9.40
C ASP A 192 -1.85 -8.41 10.02
N LYS A 193 -1.26 -7.61 10.95
CA LYS A 193 -1.92 -6.45 11.55
C LYS A 193 -2.29 -5.39 10.50
N VAL A 194 -1.45 -5.20 9.49
CA VAL A 194 -1.68 -4.25 8.39
C VAL A 194 -2.83 -4.75 7.52
N ILE A 195 -2.81 -6.03 7.15
CA ILE A 195 -3.88 -6.68 6.38
C ILE A 195 -5.22 -6.53 7.13
N ASN A 196 -5.25 -6.90 8.41
CA ASN A 196 -6.45 -6.80 9.25
C ASN A 196 -6.95 -5.36 9.35
N ARG A 197 -6.06 -4.40 9.61
CA ARG A 197 -6.42 -2.98 9.73
C ARG A 197 -7.05 -2.46 8.44
N ILE A 198 -6.49 -2.80 7.28
CA ILE A 198 -7.02 -2.34 5.99
C ILE A 198 -8.34 -3.04 5.71
N LEU A 199 -8.35 -4.37 5.59
CA LEU A 199 -9.53 -5.08 5.12
C LEU A 199 -10.73 -5.05 6.08
N ALA A 200 -10.51 -4.95 7.40
CA ALA A 200 -11.62 -4.81 8.34
C ALA A 200 -12.32 -3.43 8.25
N ASN A 201 -11.59 -2.37 7.87
CA ASN A 201 -12.07 -0.98 7.97
C ASN A 201 -12.42 -0.32 6.63
N ARG A 202 -12.17 -0.97 5.50
CA ARG A 202 -12.53 -0.44 4.18
C ARG A 202 -13.97 -0.79 3.82
N SER A 203 -14.64 0.17 3.16
CA SER A 203 -15.98 -0.03 2.59
C SER A 203 -15.94 -0.98 1.40
N ASN A 204 -17.10 -1.47 0.98
CA ASN A 204 -17.25 -2.30 -0.20
C ASN A 204 -16.71 -1.59 -1.47
N ALA A 205 -16.94 -0.29 -1.59
CA ALA A 205 -16.45 0.51 -2.71
C ALA A 205 -14.92 0.61 -2.70
N GLN A 206 -14.31 0.82 -1.52
CA GLN A 206 -12.87 0.86 -1.34
C GLN A 206 -12.23 -0.50 -1.63
N ILE A 207 -12.79 -1.60 -1.11
CA ILE A 207 -12.27 -2.95 -1.37
C ILE A 207 -12.28 -3.26 -2.87
N LYS A 208 -13.35 -2.89 -3.59
CA LYS A 208 -13.41 -3.06 -5.05
C LYS A 208 -12.34 -2.24 -5.77
N ALA A 209 -12.11 -1.00 -5.35
CA ALA A 209 -11.06 -0.15 -5.93
C ALA A 209 -9.66 -0.70 -5.65
N ILE A 210 -9.39 -1.15 -4.42
CA ILE A 210 -8.14 -1.79 -4.01
C ILE A 210 -7.88 -3.03 -4.87
N LYS A 211 -8.86 -3.90 -5.05
CA LYS A 211 -8.72 -5.11 -5.87
C LYS A 211 -8.34 -4.79 -7.32
N ALA A 212 -9.06 -3.85 -7.94
CA ALA A 212 -8.79 -3.43 -9.31
C ALA A 212 -7.38 -2.85 -9.45
N LYS A 213 -6.98 -2.00 -8.51
CA LYS A 213 -5.67 -1.35 -8.52
C LYS A 213 -4.52 -2.31 -8.20
N TYR A 214 -4.74 -3.28 -7.32
CA TYR A 214 -3.77 -4.34 -7.04
C TYR A 214 -3.46 -5.17 -8.27
N GLU A 215 -4.51 -5.58 -9.00
CA GLU A 215 -4.36 -6.35 -10.24
C GLU A 215 -3.67 -5.53 -11.35
N GLU A 216 -3.98 -4.23 -11.45
CA GLU A 216 -3.30 -3.31 -12.37
C GLU A 216 -1.80 -3.22 -12.11
N LEU A 217 -1.38 -3.12 -10.84
CA LEU A 217 0.03 -2.90 -10.47
C LEU A 217 0.87 -4.18 -10.47
N TYR A 218 0.30 -5.30 -10.03
CA TYR A 218 1.06 -6.54 -9.79
C TYR A 218 0.73 -7.66 -10.77
N GLY A 219 -0.27 -7.48 -11.64
CA GLY A 219 -0.63 -8.47 -12.68
C GLY A 219 -1.22 -9.77 -12.13
N VAL A 220 -1.52 -9.84 -10.84
CA VAL A 220 -2.19 -10.95 -10.16
C VAL A 220 -3.35 -10.39 -9.32
N SER A 221 -4.45 -11.13 -9.22
CA SER A 221 -5.56 -10.65 -8.39
C SER A 221 -5.20 -10.68 -6.90
N LEU A 222 -5.76 -9.77 -6.12
CA LEU A 222 -5.53 -9.72 -4.68
C LEU A 222 -5.97 -11.04 -4.01
N GLU A 223 -7.05 -11.66 -4.46
CA GLU A 223 -7.49 -12.97 -3.97
C GLU A 223 -6.48 -14.08 -4.26
N GLN A 224 -5.82 -14.08 -5.43
CA GLN A 224 -4.76 -15.05 -5.72
C GLN A 224 -3.56 -14.84 -4.80
N SER A 225 -3.19 -13.58 -4.58
CA SER A 225 -2.08 -13.24 -3.69
C SER A 225 -2.37 -13.62 -2.24
N VAL A 226 -3.61 -13.42 -1.76
CA VAL A 226 -4.05 -13.89 -0.43
C VAL A 226 -3.94 -15.40 -0.31
N ARG A 227 -4.42 -16.18 -1.30
CA ARG A 227 -4.29 -17.65 -1.30
C ARG A 227 -2.86 -18.16 -1.35
N ALA A 228 -1.96 -17.39 -1.96
CA ALA A 228 -0.55 -17.77 -2.05
C ALA A 228 0.21 -17.58 -0.73
N HIS A 229 -0.22 -16.61 0.09
CA HIS A 229 0.52 -16.16 1.28
C HIS A 229 -0.18 -16.43 2.61
N THR A 230 -1.45 -16.84 2.59
CA THR A 230 -2.25 -17.17 3.77
C THR A 230 -2.78 -18.61 3.69
N GLY A 231 -3.51 -19.06 4.71
CA GLY A 231 -4.11 -20.38 4.75
C GLY A 231 -5.03 -20.56 5.95
N GLY A 232 -5.85 -21.61 5.91
CA GLY A 232 -6.84 -21.93 6.95
C GLY A 232 -7.94 -20.87 7.08
N ASP A 233 -8.60 -20.82 8.23
CA ASP A 233 -9.78 -19.98 8.46
C ASP A 233 -9.50 -18.48 8.31
N TYR A 234 -8.24 -18.08 8.52
CA TYR A 234 -7.79 -16.71 8.27
C TYR A 234 -7.87 -16.35 6.78
N GLU A 235 -7.44 -17.25 5.88
CA GLU A 235 -7.60 -17.05 4.43
C GLU A 235 -9.07 -16.97 4.06
N ASP A 236 -9.89 -17.89 4.56
CA ASP A 236 -11.31 -17.95 4.23
C ASP A 236 -12.05 -16.66 4.63
N LEU A 237 -11.74 -16.11 5.81
CA LEU A 237 -12.31 -14.83 6.25
C LEU A 237 -11.83 -13.65 5.40
N LEU A 238 -10.54 -13.60 5.05
CA LEU A 238 -10.01 -12.56 4.16
C LEU A 238 -10.72 -12.61 2.79
N LEU A 239 -10.88 -13.79 2.22
CA LEU A 239 -11.58 -13.99 0.96
C LEU A 239 -13.06 -13.61 1.06
N GLU A 240 -13.72 -13.89 2.19
CA GLU A 240 -15.10 -13.46 2.42
C GLU A 240 -15.22 -11.93 2.45
N ILE A 241 -14.31 -11.23 3.12
CA ILE A 241 -14.25 -9.76 3.13
C ILE A 241 -14.01 -9.21 1.72
N LEU A 242 -13.13 -9.83 0.94
CA LEU A 242 -12.82 -9.41 -0.43
C LEU A 242 -14.00 -9.58 -1.42
N LYS A 243 -15.08 -10.27 -1.03
CA LYS A 243 -16.34 -10.27 -1.79
C LYS A 243 -17.05 -8.91 -1.74
N ALA A 244 -16.70 -8.03 -0.79
CA ALA A 244 -17.24 -6.67 -0.67
C ALA A 244 -18.78 -6.63 -0.63
N ARG A 245 -19.35 -7.40 0.31
CA ARG A 245 -20.80 -7.59 0.52
C ARG A 245 -21.29 -7.14 1.89
N ARG A 246 -20.54 -6.29 2.59
CA ARG A 246 -20.96 -5.78 3.90
C ARG A 246 -22.22 -4.94 3.76
N ASP A 247 -23.17 -5.10 4.66
CA ASP A 247 -24.30 -4.18 4.77
C ASP A 247 -23.79 -2.82 5.26
N GLU A 248 -23.95 -1.80 4.42
CA GLU A 248 -23.56 -0.42 4.69
C GLU A 248 -24.80 0.49 4.83
N SER A 249 -26.00 -0.09 4.93
CA SER A 249 -27.26 0.66 5.01
C SER A 249 -27.49 1.36 6.37
N GLY A 250 -26.77 0.94 7.41
CA GLY A 250 -26.92 1.42 8.79
C GLY A 250 -28.26 1.03 9.44
N ARG A 251 -29.06 0.18 8.78
CA ARG A 251 -30.33 -0.31 9.32
C ARG A 251 -30.07 -1.47 10.27
N VAL A 252 -30.91 -1.55 11.30
CA VAL A 252 -30.86 -2.63 12.30
C VAL A 252 -32.12 -3.45 12.22
N ASP A 253 -31.95 -4.75 12.00
CA ASP A 253 -33.00 -5.76 12.06
C ASP A 253 -32.86 -6.55 13.37
N LYS A 254 -33.83 -6.37 14.27
CA LYS A 254 -33.78 -7.00 15.60
C LYS A 254 -34.00 -8.50 15.52
N ASP A 255 -34.86 -8.98 14.64
CA ASP A 255 -35.13 -10.41 14.51
C ASP A 255 -33.88 -11.12 13.97
N GLN A 256 -33.23 -10.52 12.96
CA GLN A 256 -31.94 -11.00 12.47
C GLN A 256 -30.86 -10.99 13.55
N ALA A 257 -30.86 -10.01 14.46
CA ALA A 257 -29.90 -9.96 15.56
C ALA A 257 -30.05 -11.13 16.53
N TYR A 258 -31.28 -11.57 16.80
CA TYR A 258 -31.55 -12.77 17.61
C TYR A 258 -31.14 -14.06 16.89
N GLU A 259 -31.41 -14.16 15.59
CA GLU A 259 -30.96 -15.30 14.78
C GLU A 259 -29.44 -15.39 14.69
N ASP A 260 -28.75 -14.27 14.42
CA ASP A 260 -27.30 -14.20 14.36
C ASP A 260 -26.69 -14.54 15.72
N ALA A 261 -27.27 -14.06 16.83
CA ALA A 261 -26.81 -14.40 18.16
C ALA A 261 -26.91 -15.90 18.45
N ALA A 262 -28.01 -16.54 18.04
CA ALA A 262 -28.18 -17.98 18.19
C ALA A 262 -27.21 -18.78 17.30
N ALA A 263 -27.00 -18.33 16.06
CA ALA A 263 -26.04 -18.93 15.15
C ALA A 263 -24.59 -18.82 15.66
N ILE A 264 -24.20 -17.66 16.19
CA ILE A 264 -22.88 -17.46 16.81
C ILE A 264 -22.72 -18.37 18.03
N HIS A 265 -23.73 -18.44 18.91
CA HIS A 265 -23.67 -19.33 20.07
C HIS A 265 -23.55 -20.79 19.65
N GLY A 266 -24.30 -21.23 18.64
CA GLY A 266 -24.13 -22.55 18.04
C GLY A 266 -22.70 -22.77 17.55
N ALA A 267 -22.17 -21.83 16.77
CA ALA A 267 -20.83 -21.92 16.20
C ALA A 267 -19.73 -22.05 17.27
N VAL A 268 -19.85 -21.34 18.41
CA VAL A 268 -18.81 -21.33 19.46
C VAL A 268 -19.02 -22.36 20.58
N PHE A 269 -20.25 -22.80 20.87
CA PHE A 269 -20.53 -23.68 22.03
C PHE A 269 -21.04 -25.07 21.68
N THR A 270 -21.57 -25.28 20.47
CA THR A 270 -21.93 -26.64 20.04
C THR A 270 -20.78 -27.37 19.35
N GLY A 271 -19.61 -26.73 19.29
CA GLY A 271 -18.39 -27.35 18.85
C GLY A 271 -17.83 -28.32 19.89
N ASN A 272 -17.78 -29.61 19.57
CA ASN A 272 -17.14 -30.66 20.38
C ASN A 272 -16.01 -31.31 19.57
N PHE A 273 -15.26 -32.25 20.13
CA PHE A 273 -14.17 -32.99 19.43
C PHE A 273 -14.58 -33.61 18.06
N LEU A 274 -15.89 -33.77 17.81
CA LEU A 274 -16.47 -34.31 16.57
C LEU A 274 -17.01 -33.23 15.61
N ASN A 275 -17.10 -31.98 16.06
CA ASN A 275 -17.62 -30.83 15.31
C ASN A 275 -16.78 -29.60 15.73
N PRO A 276 -15.73 -29.23 15.00
CA PRO A 276 -14.99 -28.00 15.27
C PRO A 276 -15.91 -26.76 15.24
N THR A 277 -15.42 -25.63 15.77
CA THR A 277 -16.05 -24.31 15.63
C THR A 277 -16.59 -24.13 14.21
N ASP A 278 -17.78 -23.56 14.03
CA ASP A 278 -18.30 -23.31 12.68
C ASP A 278 -17.76 -21.96 12.17
N GLU A 279 -16.52 -21.97 11.67
CA GLU A 279 -15.88 -20.75 11.16
C GLU A 279 -16.62 -20.16 9.96
N ALA A 280 -17.27 -21.00 9.15
CA ALA A 280 -18.05 -20.53 8.01
C ALA A 280 -19.24 -19.65 8.45
N THR A 281 -19.92 -20.03 9.53
CA THR A 281 -20.98 -19.21 10.13
C THR A 281 -20.44 -17.90 10.68
N LEU A 282 -19.32 -17.93 11.41
CA LEU A 282 -18.68 -16.71 11.94
C LEU A 282 -18.23 -15.78 10.80
N ASN A 283 -17.60 -16.34 9.76
CA ASN A 283 -17.13 -15.61 8.59
C ASN A 283 -18.27 -14.88 7.88
N ARG A 284 -19.36 -15.60 7.60
CA ARG A 284 -20.53 -15.03 6.95
C ARG A 284 -21.13 -13.88 7.75
N ILE A 285 -21.31 -14.04 9.06
CA ILE A 285 -21.94 -13.02 9.89
C ILE A 285 -21.02 -11.80 10.01
N PHE A 286 -19.78 -11.97 10.49
CA PHE A 286 -18.92 -10.84 10.81
C PHE A 286 -18.34 -10.10 9.59
N SER A 287 -18.27 -10.73 8.41
CA SER A 287 -17.88 -10.03 7.19
C SER A 287 -19.03 -9.23 6.55
N GLN A 288 -20.29 -9.65 6.75
CA GLN A 288 -21.44 -9.11 6.03
C GLN A 288 -22.32 -8.18 6.86
N ARG A 289 -22.37 -8.30 8.19
CA ARG A 289 -23.21 -7.41 9.02
C ARG A 289 -22.62 -6.01 9.15
N SER A 290 -23.49 -5.01 9.26
CA SER A 290 -23.13 -3.64 9.60
C SER A 290 -22.68 -3.55 11.07
N LYS A 291 -21.96 -2.49 11.43
CA LYS A 291 -21.51 -2.27 12.82
C LYS A 291 -22.70 -2.12 13.75
N GLU A 292 -23.71 -1.38 13.31
CA GLU A 292 -24.95 -1.16 14.05
C GLU A 292 -25.71 -2.48 14.28
N GLN A 293 -25.73 -3.36 13.28
CA GLN A 293 -26.33 -4.69 13.40
C GLN A 293 -25.54 -5.56 14.40
N ILE A 294 -24.21 -5.58 14.32
CA ILE A 294 -23.35 -6.33 15.26
C ILE A 294 -23.56 -5.86 16.70
N GLU A 295 -23.73 -4.56 16.95
CA GLU A 295 -24.05 -4.04 18.28
C GLU A 295 -25.41 -4.52 18.80
N GLU A 296 -26.42 -4.63 17.94
CA GLU A 296 -27.70 -5.21 18.37
C GLU A 296 -27.58 -6.73 18.58
N THR A 297 -26.80 -7.44 17.77
CA THR A 297 -26.51 -8.86 17.96
C THR A 297 -25.80 -9.12 19.29
N LYS A 298 -24.85 -8.26 19.70
CA LYS A 298 -24.21 -8.33 21.05
C LYS A 298 -25.25 -8.24 22.17
N LYS A 299 -26.22 -7.32 22.05
CA LYS A 299 -27.30 -7.17 23.04
C LYS A 299 -28.23 -8.39 23.02
N ALA A 300 -28.60 -8.88 21.85
CA ALA A 300 -29.44 -10.07 21.70
C ALA A 300 -28.78 -11.31 22.32
N TYR A 301 -27.49 -11.52 22.05
CA TYR A 301 -26.67 -12.59 22.63
C TYR A 301 -26.67 -12.55 24.16
N ARG A 302 -26.45 -11.36 24.74
CA ARG A 302 -26.50 -11.18 26.19
C ARG A 302 -27.89 -11.45 26.77
N ARG A 303 -28.97 -11.09 26.08
CA ARG A 303 -30.35 -11.37 26.51
C ARG A 303 -30.69 -12.85 26.46
N LEU A 304 -30.24 -13.57 25.42
CA LEU A 304 -30.54 -14.99 25.23
C LEU A 304 -29.74 -15.89 26.17
N TYR A 305 -28.45 -15.61 26.34
CA TYR A 305 -27.51 -16.53 26.98
C TYR A 305 -26.93 -16.01 28.30
N GLY A 306 -27.07 -14.72 28.60
CA GLY A 306 -26.46 -14.11 29.78
C GLY A 306 -24.94 -14.01 29.72
N ARG A 307 -24.35 -14.16 28.52
CA ARG A 307 -22.91 -14.19 28.28
C ARG A 307 -22.44 -13.01 27.43
N ASP A 308 -21.12 -12.83 27.33
CA ASP A 308 -20.52 -11.84 26.46
C ASP A 308 -20.07 -12.47 25.14
N MET A 309 -20.75 -12.10 24.05
CA MET A 309 -20.49 -12.62 22.71
C MET A 309 -19.03 -12.45 22.27
N VAL A 310 -18.42 -11.31 22.61
CA VAL A 310 -17.04 -11.00 22.17
C VAL A 310 -16.06 -11.87 22.94
N ALA A 311 -16.27 -12.03 24.25
CA ALA A 311 -15.46 -12.93 25.05
C ALA A 311 -15.59 -14.38 24.57
N ASP A 312 -16.80 -14.86 24.32
CA ASP A 312 -17.04 -16.24 23.88
C ASP A 312 -16.40 -16.54 22.52
N VAL A 313 -16.56 -15.65 21.53
CA VAL A 313 -15.88 -15.79 20.23
C VAL A 313 -14.37 -15.72 20.38
N LYS A 314 -13.87 -14.86 21.27
CA LYS A 314 -12.43 -14.72 21.50
C LYS A 314 -11.84 -15.95 22.16
N ASP A 315 -12.54 -16.58 23.10
CA ASP A 315 -12.05 -17.75 23.84
C ASP A 315 -12.09 -19.02 22.97
N ASP A 316 -13.03 -19.10 22.03
CA ASP A 316 -13.17 -20.25 21.12
C ASP A 316 -12.28 -20.18 19.86
N THR A 317 -11.78 -18.99 19.51
CA THR A 317 -10.91 -18.79 18.33
C THR A 317 -9.49 -18.42 18.71
N SER A 318 -8.52 -18.69 17.82
CA SER A 318 -7.11 -18.38 18.07
C SER A 318 -6.37 -17.76 16.89
N GLY A 319 -5.15 -17.28 17.14
CA GLY A 319 -4.19 -16.90 16.10
C GLY A 319 -4.57 -15.68 15.27
N LYS A 320 -4.26 -15.72 13.96
CA LYS A 320 -4.51 -14.61 13.02
C LYS A 320 -6.00 -14.41 12.78
N TYR A 321 -6.74 -15.52 12.71
CA TYR A 321 -8.18 -15.57 12.51
C TYR A 321 -8.93 -14.83 13.63
N GLN A 322 -8.67 -15.18 14.89
CA GLN A 322 -9.22 -14.48 16.05
C GLN A 322 -8.95 -12.97 16.00
N ARG A 323 -7.72 -12.55 15.67
CA ARG A 323 -7.38 -11.12 15.57
C ARG A 323 -8.18 -10.39 14.50
N LEU A 324 -8.46 -11.04 13.37
CA LEU A 324 -9.26 -10.45 12.30
C LEU A 324 -10.75 -10.38 12.70
N LEU A 325 -11.29 -11.44 13.31
CA LEU A 325 -12.64 -11.42 13.87
C LEU A 325 -12.81 -10.29 14.89
N MET A 326 -11.86 -10.14 15.82
CA MET A 326 -11.92 -9.06 16.81
C MET A 326 -11.87 -7.67 16.16
N ALA A 327 -11.12 -7.50 15.06
CA ALA A 327 -11.10 -6.25 14.30
C ALA A 327 -12.45 -5.95 13.63
N LEU A 328 -13.16 -6.97 13.14
CA LEU A 328 -14.49 -6.82 12.55
C LEU A 328 -15.58 -6.54 13.59
N ILE A 329 -15.46 -7.14 14.79
CA ILE A 329 -16.45 -7.01 15.87
C ILE A 329 -16.28 -5.68 16.63
N GLY A 330 -15.05 -5.22 16.78
CA GLY A 330 -14.71 -4.03 17.57
C GLY A 330 -14.53 -2.74 16.78
N GLY A 331 -14.32 -2.83 15.46
CA GLY A 331 -14.11 -1.67 14.58
C GLY A 331 -15.42 -1.04 14.16
#